data_AF-A4K800-F1
#
_entry.id   AF-A4K800-F1
#
_cell.length_a   1.000
_cell.length_b   1.000
_cell.length_c   1.000
_cell.angle_alpha   90.00
_cell.angle_beta   90.00
_cell.angle_gamma   90.00
#
_symmetry.space_group_name_H-M   'P 1'
#
loop_
_entity.id
_entity.type
_entity.pdbx_description
1 polymer ?
#
loop_
_entity_poly.entity_id
_entity_poly.type
_entity_poly.pdbx_seq_one_letter_code
_entity_poly.pdbx_strand_id
1 'polypeptide(L)'
;MSTTDSPNIKTSNNNFDIVRLILALVVVFSHIRDLNNINSRFFSIFSGDFAVECFFVISGYLIIRSFKNNQNIRKYIFSRGMRILPMYYVSIVSFFVILFFISHLSVVEYLKEGGIRYLVFNGVFLNFIQPSLPGVFVDNPRISAVNGALWTIKVEILFYIFVPFFVLFIKKINRHIIPIFIILILSSIVFKWIVTDYHQILHIPEQLVNQLPSVLSYFLLGGLVNYLDLSKISKKTVFWFFIVSAFYLLLSSKTSLDLLVRPFVIAGFILPICLQRKFLISVPEKMGDLSYGIYVTHFPLVQLLIAVGLYNSFWLGFCLTFTSLFILSFISWHLIEKPALRFAKSAGKNKVVRGV
;
A
#
# COMPACT_ATOMS: atom_id res chain seq x y z
N MET A 1 25.46 -18.96 -33.22
CA MET A 1 25.93 -18.03 -32.17
C MET A 1 25.09 -16.77 -32.26
N SER A 2 24.01 -16.66 -31.48
CA SER A 2 23.33 -15.42 -31.03
C SER A 2 21.86 -15.72 -30.73
N THR A 3 21.53 -15.87 -29.46
CA THR A 3 20.28 -15.40 -28.84
C THR A 3 20.50 -15.51 -27.33
N THR A 4 21.13 -14.50 -26.76
CA THR A 4 21.10 -14.26 -25.32
C THR A 4 19.70 -13.80 -24.95
N ASP A 5 18.77 -14.76 -24.84
CA ASP A 5 17.52 -14.55 -24.13
C ASP A 5 17.89 -14.14 -22.70
N SER A 6 17.65 -12.89 -22.33
CA SER A 6 17.93 -12.36 -21.01
C SER A 6 16.98 -13.02 -19.98
N PRO A 7 17.43 -13.99 -19.16
CA PRO A 7 16.59 -14.65 -18.16
C PRO A 7 16.50 -13.83 -16.87
N ASN A 8 17.28 -12.74 -16.79
CA ASN A 8 17.66 -12.06 -15.55
C ASN A 8 16.63 -11.05 -15.00
N ILE A 9 15.61 -10.66 -15.77
CA ILE A 9 14.69 -9.56 -15.38
C ILE A 9 13.41 -10.08 -14.73
N LYS A 10 12.90 -11.24 -15.17
CA LYS A 10 11.61 -11.80 -14.68
C LYS A 10 11.66 -12.21 -13.21
N THR A 11 12.78 -12.73 -12.73
CA THR A 11 12.92 -13.24 -11.35
C THR A 11 12.86 -12.13 -10.31
N SER A 12 13.46 -10.96 -10.57
CA SER A 12 13.44 -9.83 -9.63
C SER A 12 12.04 -9.27 -9.38
N ASN A 13 11.17 -9.23 -10.41
CA ASN A 13 9.79 -8.76 -10.25
C ASN A 13 8.96 -9.72 -9.39
N ASN A 14 9.20 -11.04 -9.51
CA ASN A 14 8.48 -12.05 -8.73
C ASN A 14 8.69 -11.87 -7.22
N ASN A 15 9.90 -11.52 -6.78
CA ASN A 15 10.18 -11.32 -5.35
C ASN A 15 9.39 -10.15 -4.77
N PHE A 16 9.30 -9.03 -5.50
CA PHE A 16 8.50 -7.89 -5.06
C PHE A 16 7.03 -8.27 -4.92
N ASP A 17 6.48 -9.04 -5.87
CA ASP A 17 5.08 -9.47 -5.84
C ASP A 17 4.80 -10.40 -4.64
N ILE A 18 5.70 -11.35 -4.36
CA ILE A 18 5.60 -12.25 -3.20
C ILE A 18 5.69 -11.49 -1.88
N VAL A 19 6.69 -10.60 -1.75
CA VAL A 19 6.84 -9.80 -0.54
C VAL A 19 5.61 -8.93 -0.34
N ARG A 20 5.08 -8.28 -1.39
CA ARG A 20 3.82 -7.52 -1.31
C ARG A 20 2.65 -8.39 -0.89
N LEU A 21 2.54 -9.63 -1.36
CA LEU A 21 1.50 -10.55 -0.91
C LEU A 21 1.64 -10.88 0.58
N ILE A 22 2.85 -11.20 1.05
CA ILE A 22 3.12 -11.47 2.47
C ILE A 22 2.76 -10.24 3.32
N LEU A 23 3.18 -9.04 2.90
CA LEU A 23 2.85 -7.79 3.60
C LEU A 23 1.33 -7.54 3.63
N ALA A 24 0.60 -7.84 2.55
CA ALA A 24 -0.86 -7.74 2.55
C ALA A 24 -1.48 -8.70 3.59
N LEU A 25 -0.99 -9.93 3.70
CA LEU A 25 -1.45 -10.88 4.72
C LEU A 25 -1.11 -10.43 6.14
N VAL A 26 0.05 -9.80 6.36
CA VAL A 26 0.41 -9.18 7.65
C VAL A 26 -0.58 -8.08 8.02
N VAL A 27 -0.98 -7.23 7.07
CA VAL A 27 -2.01 -6.19 7.30
C VAL A 27 -3.36 -6.82 7.64
N VAL A 28 -3.79 -7.85 6.91
CA VAL A 28 -5.01 -8.61 7.21
C VAL A 28 -4.98 -9.12 8.64
N PHE A 29 -3.90 -9.79 9.03
CA PHE A 29 -3.75 -10.36 10.36
C PHE A 29 -3.77 -9.29 11.46
N SER A 30 -3.09 -8.15 11.24
CA SER A 30 -3.13 -7.00 12.17
C SER A 30 -4.55 -6.50 12.36
N HIS A 31 -5.31 -6.30 11.28
CA HIS A 31 -6.69 -5.81 11.40
C HIS A 31 -7.66 -6.84 11.97
N ILE A 32 -7.49 -8.15 11.71
CA ILE A 32 -8.26 -9.18 12.42
C ILE A 32 -8.06 -9.03 13.93
N ARG A 33 -6.81 -8.86 14.38
CA ARG A 33 -6.48 -8.66 15.79
C ARG A 33 -7.12 -7.39 16.35
N ASP A 34 -6.94 -6.27 15.65
CA ASP A 34 -7.38 -4.95 16.12
C ASP A 34 -8.92 -4.86 16.19
N LEU A 35 -9.61 -5.43 15.19
CA LEU A 35 -11.08 -5.46 15.12
C LEU A 35 -11.71 -6.47 16.08
N ASN A 36 -11.02 -7.57 16.42
CA ASN A 36 -11.47 -8.56 17.41
C ASN A 36 -10.98 -8.27 18.84
N ASN A 37 -10.32 -7.12 19.08
CA ASN A 37 -9.79 -6.74 20.40
C ASN A 37 -8.79 -7.73 21.02
N ILE A 38 -8.03 -8.46 20.21
CA ILE A 38 -7.08 -9.46 20.70
C ILE A 38 -5.79 -8.78 21.14
N ASN A 39 -5.54 -8.69 22.44
CA ASN A 39 -4.30 -8.11 22.96
C ASN A 39 -3.21 -9.19 23.08
N SER A 40 -2.34 -9.30 22.06
CA SER A 40 -1.20 -10.21 22.08
C SER A 40 0.11 -9.49 21.76
N ARG A 41 1.09 -9.66 22.67
CA ARG A 41 2.45 -9.12 22.54
C ARG A 41 3.29 -9.89 21.51
N PHE A 42 2.91 -11.12 21.18
CA PHE A 42 3.63 -12.03 20.27
C PHE A 42 3.73 -11.49 18.84
N PHE A 43 2.89 -10.50 18.49
CA PHE A 43 2.77 -9.94 17.14
C PHE A 43 3.09 -8.45 17.06
N SER A 44 3.81 -7.88 18.05
CA SER A 44 4.11 -6.45 18.08
C SER A 44 5.00 -5.97 16.92
N ILE A 45 5.84 -6.85 16.39
CA ILE A 45 6.85 -6.53 15.36
C ILE A 45 6.23 -6.53 13.95
N PHE A 46 5.37 -7.51 13.64
CA PHE A 46 4.65 -7.60 12.36
C PHE A 46 3.30 -6.88 12.45
N SER A 47 3.34 -5.59 12.72
CA SER A 47 2.14 -4.75 12.76
C SER A 47 1.68 -4.31 11.37
N GLY A 48 0.43 -3.84 11.26
CA GLY A 48 -0.07 -3.17 10.07
C GLY A 48 0.80 -1.99 9.65
N ASP A 49 1.26 -1.17 10.61
CA ASP A 49 2.17 -0.04 10.35
C ASP A 49 3.46 -0.48 9.67
N PHE A 50 4.13 -1.51 10.23
CA PHE A 50 5.34 -2.06 9.66
C PHE A 50 5.14 -2.49 8.21
N ALA A 51 4.04 -3.21 7.95
CA ALA A 51 3.74 -3.68 6.61
C ALA A 51 3.48 -2.54 5.61
N VAL A 52 2.74 -1.51 6.02
CA VAL A 52 2.47 -0.32 5.21
C VAL A 52 3.74 0.49 4.94
N GLU A 53 4.62 0.64 5.94
CA GLU A 53 5.93 1.27 5.78
C GLU A 53 6.80 0.53 4.76
N CYS A 54 6.83 -0.81 4.83
CA CYS A 54 7.47 -1.65 3.81
C CYS A 54 6.86 -1.46 2.41
N PHE A 55 5.52 -1.38 2.31
CA PHE A 55 4.84 -1.09 1.04
C PHE A 55 5.29 0.26 0.47
N PHE A 56 5.43 1.31 1.28
CA PHE A 56 5.89 2.61 0.80
C PHE A 56 7.33 2.57 0.28
N VAL A 57 8.24 1.89 0.96
CA VAL A 57 9.61 1.69 0.47
C VAL A 57 9.63 0.94 -0.87
N ILE A 58 8.93 -0.20 -0.95
CA ILE A 58 8.83 -0.99 -2.19
C ILE A 58 8.25 -0.15 -3.33
N SER A 59 7.21 0.62 -3.03
CA SER A 59 6.53 1.50 -3.98
C SER A 59 7.49 2.58 -4.49
N GLY A 60 8.25 3.22 -3.60
CA GLY A 60 9.32 4.14 -3.95
C GLY A 60 10.29 3.60 -5.00
N TYR A 61 10.80 2.40 -4.76
CA TYR A 61 11.72 1.73 -5.70
C TYR A 61 11.06 1.45 -7.06
N LEU A 62 9.89 0.81 -7.07
CA LEU A 62 9.23 0.34 -8.30
C LEU A 62 8.62 1.47 -9.14
N ILE A 63 8.03 2.48 -8.49
CA ILE A 63 7.30 3.57 -9.14
C ILE A 63 8.30 4.52 -9.81
N ILE A 64 9.40 4.86 -9.15
CA ILE A 64 10.50 5.64 -9.75
C ILE A 64 11.15 4.88 -10.91
N ARG A 65 11.48 3.59 -10.73
CA ARG A 65 12.03 2.75 -11.80
C ARG A 65 11.12 2.73 -13.03
N SER A 66 9.83 2.56 -12.80
CA SER A 66 8.83 2.49 -13.86
C SER A 66 8.76 3.75 -14.71
N PHE A 67 8.84 4.94 -14.11
CA PHE A 67 8.81 6.19 -14.86
C PHE A 67 10.18 6.48 -15.52
N LYS A 68 11.30 6.16 -14.86
CA LYS A 68 12.64 6.27 -15.46
C LYS A 68 12.77 5.48 -16.75
N ASN A 69 12.19 4.28 -16.80
CA ASN A 69 12.21 3.43 -17.98
C ASN A 69 11.29 3.92 -19.12
N ASN A 70 10.26 4.72 -18.83
CA ASN A 70 9.34 5.23 -19.85
C ASN A 70 8.75 6.59 -19.42
N GLN A 71 9.37 7.68 -19.87
CA GLN A 71 9.10 9.06 -19.40
C GLN A 71 7.84 9.71 -20.00
N ASN A 72 6.87 8.92 -20.46
CA ASN A 72 5.60 9.47 -20.95
C ASN A 72 4.60 9.63 -19.79
N ILE A 73 4.43 10.87 -19.31
CA ILE A 73 3.59 11.21 -18.15
C ILE A 73 2.16 10.67 -18.30
N ARG A 74 1.50 10.94 -19.43
CA ARG A 74 0.10 10.54 -19.67
C ARG A 74 -0.05 9.02 -19.65
N LYS A 75 0.82 8.32 -20.38
CA LYS A 75 0.82 6.85 -20.44
C LYS A 75 1.11 6.23 -19.07
N TYR A 76 2.03 6.82 -18.34
CA TYR A 76 2.40 6.38 -17.01
C TYR A 76 1.24 6.54 -16.02
N ILE A 77 0.65 7.74 -15.90
CA ILE A 77 -0.47 8.01 -14.99
C ILE A 77 -1.65 7.12 -15.36
N PHE A 78 -1.99 7.00 -16.64
CA PHE A 78 -3.08 6.14 -17.08
C PHE A 78 -2.85 4.65 -16.73
N SER A 79 -1.65 4.13 -17.01
CA SER A 79 -1.32 2.74 -16.67
C SER A 79 -1.34 2.47 -15.18
N ARG A 80 -0.96 3.46 -14.36
CA ARG A 80 -0.97 3.36 -12.89
C ARG A 80 -2.39 3.51 -12.33
N GLY A 81 -3.19 4.40 -12.89
CA GLY A 81 -4.61 4.54 -12.59
C GLY A 81 -5.38 3.25 -12.86
N MET A 82 -5.22 2.65 -14.04
CA MET A 82 -5.87 1.38 -14.39
C MET A 82 -5.44 0.18 -13.53
N ARG A 83 -4.32 0.29 -12.80
CA ARG A 83 -3.88 -0.73 -11.85
C ARG A 83 -4.67 -0.68 -10.53
N ILE A 84 -5.11 0.50 -10.10
CA ILE A 84 -5.71 0.72 -8.77
C ILE A 84 -7.19 1.06 -8.86
N LEU A 85 -7.54 2.09 -9.65
CA LEU A 85 -8.86 2.71 -9.63
C LEU A 85 -10.03 1.75 -9.87
N PRO A 86 -9.98 0.81 -10.83
CA PRO A 86 -11.13 -0.04 -11.11
C PRO A 86 -11.57 -0.86 -9.90
N MET A 87 -10.63 -1.57 -9.27
CA MET A 87 -10.96 -2.41 -8.11
C MET A 87 -11.16 -1.60 -6.83
N TYR A 88 -10.55 -0.41 -6.71
CA TYR A 88 -10.89 0.56 -5.67
C TYR A 88 -12.38 0.94 -5.69
N TYR A 89 -12.89 1.37 -6.85
CA TYR A 89 -14.29 1.76 -6.98
C TYR A 89 -15.24 0.57 -6.84
N VAL A 90 -14.90 -0.59 -7.42
CA VAL A 90 -15.71 -1.80 -7.25
C VAL A 90 -15.79 -2.18 -5.78
N SER A 91 -14.70 -2.09 -5.02
CA SER A 91 -14.71 -2.38 -3.59
C SER A 91 -15.66 -1.44 -2.83
N ILE A 92 -15.56 -0.12 -3.05
CA ILE A 92 -16.43 0.87 -2.40
C ILE A 92 -17.90 0.61 -2.70
N VAL A 93 -18.26 0.44 -3.98
CA VAL A 93 -19.65 0.25 -4.41
C VAL A 93 -20.18 -1.09 -3.94
N SER A 94 -19.40 -2.16 -4.04
CA SER A 94 -19.82 -3.50 -3.60
C SER A 94 -20.12 -3.51 -2.10
N PHE A 95 -19.23 -2.97 -1.28
CA PHE A 95 -19.47 -2.93 0.18
C PHE A 95 -20.54 -1.91 0.58
N PHE A 96 -20.72 -0.81 -0.15
CA PHE A 96 -21.88 0.06 0.01
C PHE A 96 -23.19 -0.72 -0.17
N VAL A 97 -23.30 -1.54 -1.22
CA VAL A 97 -24.52 -2.35 -1.48
C VAL A 97 -24.65 -3.50 -0.47
N ILE A 98 -23.59 -4.23 -0.18
CA ILE A 98 -23.63 -5.38 0.74
C ILE A 98 -24.01 -4.92 2.15
N LEU A 99 -23.45 -3.81 2.62
CA LEU A 99 -23.66 -3.35 4.00
C LEU A 99 -25.00 -2.64 4.20
N PHE A 100 -25.70 -2.26 3.13
CA PHE A 100 -27.11 -1.84 3.23
C PHE A 100 -27.96 -2.93 3.92
N PHE A 101 -27.73 -4.21 3.62
CA PHE A 101 -28.47 -5.32 4.24
C PHE A 101 -28.16 -5.52 5.73
N ILE A 102 -27.12 -4.87 6.26
CA ILE A 102 -26.78 -4.84 7.69
C ILE A 102 -27.42 -3.62 8.39
N SER A 103 -27.69 -2.54 7.66
CA SER A 103 -28.02 -1.23 8.23
C SER A 103 -29.37 -1.13 8.97
N HIS A 104 -30.29 -2.09 8.80
CA HIS A 104 -31.69 -2.03 9.26
C HIS A 104 -32.54 -0.81 8.80
N LEU A 105 -31.93 0.18 8.13
CA LEU A 105 -32.59 1.39 7.62
C LEU A 105 -33.34 1.13 6.30
N SER A 106 -34.33 1.98 6.02
CA SER A 106 -34.91 2.03 4.67
C SER A 106 -33.89 2.52 3.64
N VAL A 107 -34.10 2.21 2.36
CA VAL A 107 -33.21 2.68 1.26
C VAL A 107 -33.06 4.20 1.26
N VAL A 108 -34.15 4.93 1.52
CA VAL A 108 -34.17 6.39 1.50
C VAL A 108 -33.36 6.96 2.66
N GLU A 109 -33.51 6.43 3.87
CA GLU A 109 -32.74 6.84 5.05
C GLU A 109 -31.26 6.52 4.87
N TYR A 110 -30.93 5.30 4.45
CA TYR A 110 -29.55 4.87 4.20
C TYR A 110 -28.80 5.82 3.24
N LEU A 111 -29.47 6.23 2.16
CA LEU A 111 -28.90 7.16 1.19
C LEU A 111 -28.74 8.58 1.77
N LYS A 112 -29.79 9.10 2.42
CA LYS A 112 -29.84 10.49 2.91
C LYS A 112 -28.96 10.73 4.13
N GLU A 113 -28.89 9.80 5.06
CA GLU A 113 -28.20 9.97 6.34
C GLU A 113 -26.67 9.90 6.22
N GLY A 114 -26.16 9.23 5.18
CA GLY A 114 -24.72 9.15 4.99
C GLY A 114 -24.26 8.39 3.75
N GLY A 115 -25.11 7.55 3.15
CA GLY A 115 -24.75 6.71 2.01
C GLY A 115 -24.24 7.49 0.80
N ILE A 116 -24.91 8.59 0.42
CA ILE A 116 -24.46 9.44 -0.69
C ILE A 116 -23.12 10.10 -0.35
N ARG A 117 -22.98 10.64 0.87
CA ARG A 117 -21.72 11.25 1.34
C ARG A 117 -20.59 10.23 1.31
N TYR A 118 -20.86 8.99 1.71
CA TYR A 118 -19.88 7.91 1.70
C TYR A 118 -19.37 7.66 0.29
N LEU A 119 -20.27 7.48 -0.69
CA LEU A 119 -19.88 7.28 -2.09
C LEU A 119 -19.09 8.47 -2.66
N VAL A 120 -19.53 9.69 -2.39
CA VAL A 120 -18.85 10.91 -2.89
C VAL A 120 -17.45 11.04 -2.31
N PHE A 121 -17.33 11.05 -0.97
CA PHE A 121 -16.04 11.31 -0.32
C PHE A 121 -15.06 10.16 -0.52
N ASN A 122 -15.51 8.89 -0.47
CA ASN A 122 -14.64 7.76 -0.79
C ASN A 122 -14.30 7.74 -2.29
N GLY A 123 -15.20 8.15 -3.19
CA GLY A 123 -14.93 8.25 -4.63
C GLY A 123 -13.80 9.24 -5.00
N VAL A 124 -13.62 10.29 -4.19
CA VAL A 124 -12.54 11.29 -4.36
C VAL A 124 -11.41 11.13 -3.34
N PHE A 125 -11.27 9.93 -2.74
CA PHE A 125 -10.21 9.58 -1.79
C PHE A 125 -10.23 10.34 -0.45
N LEU A 126 -11.29 11.09 -0.14
CA LEU A 126 -11.51 11.79 1.11
C LEU A 126 -12.25 10.93 2.15
N ASN A 127 -11.88 9.64 2.22
CA ASN A 127 -12.51 8.64 3.10
C ASN A 127 -12.60 9.06 4.58
N PHE A 128 -11.66 9.86 5.07
CA PHE A 128 -11.66 10.38 6.44
C PHE A 128 -12.83 11.32 6.76
N ILE A 129 -13.48 11.93 5.75
CA ILE A 129 -14.65 12.81 5.95
C ILE A 129 -15.91 11.98 6.21
N GLN A 130 -16.08 10.87 5.49
CA GLN A 130 -17.20 9.95 5.67
C GLN A 130 -16.69 8.49 5.64
N PRO A 131 -16.10 8.00 6.74
CA PRO A 131 -15.50 6.66 6.78
C PRO A 131 -16.52 5.55 7.04
N SER A 132 -17.69 5.91 7.58
CA SER A 132 -18.75 4.99 8.01
C SER A 132 -20.00 5.10 7.14
N LEU A 133 -20.83 4.05 7.20
CA LEU A 133 -22.16 3.98 6.61
C LEU A 133 -23.22 4.05 7.72
N PRO A 134 -24.37 4.70 7.49
CA PRO A 134 -25.42 4.80 8.50
C PRO A 134 -25.96 3.41 8.84
N GLY A 135 -26.25 3.15 10.12
CA GLY A 135 -26.74 1.85 10.61
C GLY A 135 -25.76 0.68 10.53
N VAL A 136 -24.52 0.87 10.05
CA VAL A 136 -23.55 -0.22 9.84
C VAL A 136 -22.45 -0.17 10.90
N PHE A 137 -22.16 -1.31 11.53
CA PHE A 137 -21.12 -1.49 12.57
C PHE A 137 -21.26 -0.54 13.77
N VAL A 138 -22.49 -0.09 14.08
CA VAL A 138 -22.76 0.85 15.18
C VAL A 138 -22.35 0.27 16.53
N ASP A 139 -22.50 -1.04 16.70
CA ASP A 139 -22.16 -1.75 17.94
C ASP A 139 -20.66 -2.08 18.07
N ASN A 140 -19.81 -1.73 17.08
CA ASN A 140 -18.37 -1.89 17.20
C ASN A 140 -17.75 -0.63 17.86
N PRO A 141 -17.43 -0.66 19.16
CA PRO A 141 -17.10 0.55 19.93
C PRO A 141 -15.74 1.16 19.57
N ARG A 142 -14.90 0.48 18.76
CA ARG A 142 -13.57 0.98 18.39
C ARG A 142 -13.49 1.59 17.00
N ILE A 143 -14.06 0.92 16.00
CA ILE A 143 -13.90 1.33 14.60
C ILE A 143 -15.22 1.14 13.85
N SER A 144 -15.92 2.24 13.59
CA SER A 144 -17.11 2.27 12.74
C SER A 144 -16.79 2.47 11.26
N ALA A 145 -15.51 2.69 10.92
CA ALA A 145 -15.08 2.83 9.54
C ALA A 145 -15.31 1.52 8.76
N VAL A 146 -15.89 1.64 7.57
CA VAL A 146 -16.15 0.51 6.68
C VAL A 146 -14.83 -0.08 6.18
N ASN A 147 -13.90 0.78 5.78
CA ASN A 147 -12.60 0.35 5.30
C ASN A 147 -11.51 1.32 5.76
N GLY A 148 -10.95 1.03 6.93
CA GLY A 148 -9.84 1.79 7.51
C GLY A 148 -8.54 1.74 6.70
N ALA A 149 -8.39 0.82 5.74
CA ALA A 149 -7.16 0.67 4.97
C ALA A 149 -7.09 1.60 3.74
N LEU A 150 -8.18 2.27 3.34
CA LEU A 150 -8.22 3.06 2.09
C LEU A 150 -7.34 4.32 2.11
N TRP A 151 -6.87 4.78 3.27
CA TRP A 151 -6.03 5.98 3.35
C TRP A 151 -4.70 5.80 2.60
N THR A 152 -4.14 4.59 2.55
CA THR A 152 -2.87 4.30 1.87
C THR A 152 -3.00 4.44 0.35
N ILE A 153 -4.16 4.10 -0.20
CA ILE A 153 -4.44 4.20 -1.65
C ILE A 153 -4.40 5.66 -2.11
N LYS A 154 -4.95 6.57 -1.31
CA LYS A 154 -4.82 8.02 -1.57
C LYS A 154 -3.35 8.42 -1.67
N VAL A 155 -2.53 7.99 -0.71
CA VAL A 155 -1.09 8.30 -0.70
C VAL A 155 -0.39 7.70 -1.93
N GLU A 156 -0.72 6.48 -2.33
CA GLU A 156 -0.13 5.85 -3.53
C GLU A 156 -0.48 6.61 -4.82
N ILE A 157 -1.72 7.10 -4.95
CA ILE A 157 -2.13 7.96 -6.08
C ILE A 157 -1.34 9.27 -6.07
N LEU A 158 -1.14 9.88 -4.90
CA LEU A 158 -0.31 11.08 -4.78
C LEU A 158 1.14 10.80 -5.22
N PHE A 159 1.69 9.62 -4.91
CA PHE A 159 3.01 9.23 -5.44
C PHE A 159 3.03 9.08 -6.97
N TYR A 160 1.96 8.54 -7.56
CA TYR A 160 1.85 8.44 -9.03
C TYR A 160 1.82 9.81 -9.71
N ILE A 161 1.23 10.82 -9.05
CA ILE A 161 1.24 12.19 -9.55
C ILE A 161 2.61 12.84 -9.30
N PHE A 162 3.18 12.66 -8.11
CA PHE A 162 4.46 13.25 -7.70
C PHE A 162 5.65 12.80 -8.55
N VAL A 163 5.77 11.49 -8.83
CA VAL A 163 6.98 10.91 -9.43
C VAL A 163 7.36 11.49 -10.79
N PRO A 164 6.44 11.67 -11.76
CA PRO A 164 6.79 12.26 -13.04
C PRO A 164 7.48 13.63 -12.91
N PHE A 165 6.93 14.51 -12.09
CA PHE A 165 7.51 15.85 -11.87
C PHE A 165 8.83 15.77 -11.12
N PHE A 166 8.90 14.94 -10.08
CA PHE A 166 10.11 14.74 -9.28
C PHE A 166 11.29 14.23 -10.12
N VAL A 167 11.06 13.19 -10.95
CA VAL A 167 12.11 12.60 -11.79
C VAL A 167 12.57 13.58 -12.88
N LEU A 168 11.65 14.31 -13.52
CA LEU A 168 12.00 15.31 -14.53
C LEU A 168 12.78 16.49 -13.92
N PHE A 169 12.39 16.94 -12.72
CA PHE A 169 13.09 17.98 -11.98
C PHE A 169 14.52 17.57 -11.62
N ILE A 170 14.70 16.37 -11.05
CA ILE A 170 16.03 15.83 -10.68
C ILE A 170 16.93 15.73 -11.92
N LYS A 171 16.39 15.27 -13.05
CA LYS A 171 17.14 15.13 -14.31
C LYS A 171 17.70 16.47 -14.79
N LYS A 172 16.97 17.57 -14.60
CA LYS A 172 17.41 18.93 -14.96
C LYS A 172 18.59 19.39 -14.10
N ILE A 173 18.64 18.97 -12.83
CA ILE A 173 19.62 19.46 -11.86
C ILE A 173 20.89 18.60 -11.84
N ASN A 174 20.79 17.30 -12.17
CA ASN A 174 21.81 16.25 -12.40
C ASN A 174 22.96 16.08 -11.36
N ARG A 175 23.51 17.15 -10.78
CA ARG A 175 24.60 17.16 -9.79
C ARG A 175 24.14 17.14 -8.33
N HIS A 176 22.87 17.46 -8.05
CA HIS A 176 22.34 17.57 -6.68
C HIS A 176 21.30 16.50 -6.32
N ILE A 177 21.32 15.34 -6.99
CA ILE A 177 20.34 14.27 -6.75
C ILE A 177 20.33 13.83 -5.28
N ILE A 178 21.50 13.46 -4.75
CA ILE A 178 21.62 12.96 -3.38
C ILE A 178 21.22 14.03 -2.35
N PRO A 179 21.74 15.28 -2.41
CA PRO A 179 21.27 16.36 -1.54
C PRO A 179 19.75 16.58 -1.55
N ILE A 180 19.11 16.55 -2.72
CA ILE A 180 17.64 16.71 -2.84
C ILE A 180 16.90 15.58 -2.10
N PHE A 181 17.32 14.32 -2.30
CA PHE A 181 16.73 13.19 -1.57
C PHE A 181 16.91 13.34 -0.06
N ILE A 182 18.10 13.69 0.40
CA ILE A 182 18.39 13.88 1.83
C ILE A 182 17.50 14.96 2.42
N ILE A 183 17.43 16.14 1.79
CA ILE A 183 16.61 17.26 2.27
C ILE A 183 15.14 16.85 2.38
N LEU A 184 14.59 16.19 1.36
CA LEU A 184 13.18 15.77 1.38
C LEU A 184 12.92 14.67 2.42
N ILE A 185 13.82 13.71 2.57
CA ILE A 185 13.71 12.66 3.61
C ILE A 185 13.72 13.29 5.00
N LEU A 186 14.69 14.18 5.27
CA LEU A 186 14.78 14.87 6.56
C LEU A 186 13.56 15.74 6.82
N SER A 187 13.07 16.50 5.82
CA SER A 187 11.84 17.30 5.97
C SER A 187 10.61 16.43 6.28
N SER A 188 10.52 15.23 5.70
CA SER A 188 9.44 14.29 5.95
C SER A 188 9.49 13.74 7.38
N ILE A 189 10.69 13.40 7.86
CA ILE A 189 10.91 12.94 9.23
C ILE A 189 10.58 14.06 10.24
N VAL A 190 11.08 15.27 10.00
CA VAL A 190 10.81 16.43 10.86
C VAL A 190 9.30 16.73 10.89
N PHE A 191 8.63 16.70 9.74
CA PHE A 191 7.18 16.89 9.71
C PHE A 191 6.44 15.80 10.50
N LYS A 192 6.79 14.51 10.32
CA LYS A 192 6.19 13.41 11.08
C LYS A 192 6.43 13.54 12.59
N TRP A 193 7.61 14.01 12.98
CA TRP A 193 7.94 14.28 14.38
C TRP A 193 7.10 15.42 14.96
N ILE A 194 6.97 16.53 14.23
CA ILE A 194 6.13 17.67 14.61
C ILE A 194 4.67 17.23 14.79
N VAL A 195 4.11 16.45 13.86
CA VAL A 195 2.72 15.99 13.99
C VAL A 195 2.59 15.02 15.18
N THR A 196 3.49 14.05 15.33
CA THR A 196 3.40 13.08 16.44
C THR A 196 3.42 13.76 17.80
N ASP A 197 4.39 14.65 18.04
CA ASP A 197 4.65 15.18 19.39
C ASP A 197 3.94 16.51 19.67
N TYR A 198 3.59 17.29 18.63
CA TYR A 198 3.08 18.65 18.78
C TYR A 198 1.70 18.89 18.15
N HIS A 199 0.99 17.86 17.65
CA HIS A 199 -0.31 18.10 17.00
C HIS A 199 -1.33 18.80 17.91
N GLN A 200 -1.34 18.47 19.21
CA GLN A 200 -2.26 19.08 20.19
C GLN A 200 -1.95 20.56 20.41
N ILE A 201 -0.65 20.89 20.56
CA ILE A 201 -0.17 22.25 20.81
C ILE A 201 -0.37 23.13 19.57
N LEU A 202 -0.14 22.59 18.37
CA LEU A 202 -0.26 23.31 17.11
C LEU A 202 -1.68 23.29 16.53
N HIS A 203 -2.63 22.62 17.19
CA HIS A 203 -4.00 22.43 16.73
C HIS A 203 -4.10 21.88 15.29
N ILE A 204 -3.20 20.96 14.94
CA ILE A 204 -3.21 20.30 13.64
C ILE A 204 -3.81 18.89 13.76
N PRO A 205 -4.46 18.35 12.71
CA PRO A 205 -5.04 17.01 12.76
C PRO A 205 -3.98 15.92 12.91
N GLU A 206 -4.13 15.05 13.91
CA GLU A 206 -3.25 13.88 14.14
C GLU A 206 -3.17 12.97 12.90
N GLN A 207 -4.25 12.90 12.12
CA GLN A 207 -4.34 12.08 10.91
C GLN A 207 -3.27 12.43 9.87
N LEU A 208 -2.67 13.63 9.94
CA LEU A 208 -1.54 14.04 9.10
C LEU A 208 -0.29 13.16 9.26
N VAL A 209 -0.15 12.42 10.38
CA VAL A 209 0.92 11.41 10.55
C VAL A 209 0.89 10.37 9.42
N ASN A 210 -0.31 10.06 8.92
CA ASN A 210 -0.54 9.08 7.86
C ASN A 210 -0.74 9.73 6.47
N GLN A 211 -0.34 10.98 6.29
CA GLN A 211 -0.46 11.71 5.02
C GLN A 211 0.90 12.14 4.49
N LEU A 212 0.93 12.66 3.25
CA LEU A 212 2.10 13.39 2.79
C LEU A 212 2.20 14.73 3.54
N PRO A 213 3.41 15.15 3.95
CA PRO A 213 4.71 14.52 3.68
C PRO A 213 5.19 13.49 4.73
N SER A 214 4.46 13.16 5.79
CA SER A 214 4.91 12.28 6.89
C SER A 214 5.44 10.91 6.45
N VAL A 215 4.83 10.30 5.42
CA VAL A 215 5.24 8.98 4.90
C VAL A 215 6.19 9.04 3.70
N LEU A 216 6.55 10.25 3.26
CA LEU A 216 7.39 10.47 2.07
C LEU A 216 8.82 9.92 2.24
N SER A 217 9.37 9.93 3.45
CA SER A 217 10.71 9.42 3.77
C SER A 217 10.89 7.95 3.37
N TYR A 218 9.93 7.09 3.72
CA TYR A 218 9.93 5.67 3.33
C TYR A 218 9.96 5.50 1.81
N PHE A 219 9.08 6.22 1.11
CA PHE A 219 9.01 6.20 -0.34
C PHE A 219 10.32 6.69 -0.99
N LEU A 220 10.85 7.81 -0.53
CA LEU A 220 12.07 8.40 -1.08
C LEU A 220 13.30 7.53 -0.81
N LEU A 221 13.38 6.78 0.28
CA LEU A 221 14.48 5.84 0.52
C LEU A 221 14.48 4.70 -0.50
N GLY A 222 13.33 4.10 -0.79
CA GLY A 222 13.21 3.12 -1.88
C GLY A 222 13.59 3.72 -3.24
N GLY A 223 13.17 4.96 -3.48
CA GLY A 223 13.54 5.73 -4.66
C GLY A 223 15.02 6.02 -4.80
N LEU A 224 15.67 6.45 -3.72
CA LEU A 224 17.10 6.75 -3.65
C LEU A 224 17.91 5.50 -3.95
N VAL A 225 17.53 4.38 -3.36
CA VAL A 225 18.14 3.07 -3.61
C VAL A 225 18.03 2.68 -5.09
N ASN A 226 16.90 2.97 -5.76
CA ASN A 226 16.78 2.77 -7.20
C ASN A 226 17.69 3.71 -8.03
N TYR A 227 17.94 4.93 -7.55
CA TYR A 227 18.81 5.89 -8.22
C TYR A 227 20.30 5.60 -8.07
N LEU A 228 20.72 5.16 -6.87
CA LEU A 228 22.11 4.86 -6.57
C LEU A 228 22.59 3.56 -7.23
N ASP A 229 21.67 2.68 -7.60
CA ASP A 229 21.92 1.34 -8.13
C ASP A 229 22.75 0.48 -7.16
N LEU A 230 22.06 -0.31 -6.33
CA LEU A 230 22.70 -1.18 -5.34
C LEU A 230 23.67 -2.21 -5.92
N SER A 231 23.67 -2.46 -7.23
CA SER A 231 24.70 -3.32 -7.83
C SER A 231 26.12 -2.77 -7.61
N LYS A 232 26.26 -1.47 -7.33
CA LYS A 232 27.51 -0.80 -6.98
C LYS A 232 27.91 -0.98 -5.51
N ILE A 233 26.99 -1.40 -4.65
CA ILE A 233 27.25 -1.60 -3.21
C ILE A 233 27.66 -3.06 -2.97
N SER A 234 28.67 -3.27 -2.13
CA SER A 234 29.13 -4.62 -1.81
C SER A 234 28.02 -5.45 -1.16
N LYS A 235 27.90 -6.74 -1.55
CA LYS A 235 26.93 -7.66 -0.94
C LYS A 235 27.11 -7.78 0.58
N LYS A 236 28.35 -7.68 1.06
CA LYS A 236 28.68 -7.69 2.50
C LYS A 236 28.07 -6.49 3.21
N THR A 237 28.15 -5.29 2.63
CA THR A 237 27.53 -4.07 3.18
C THR A 237 26.01 -4.22 3.25
N VAL A 238 25.38 -4.70 2.17
CA VAL A 238 23.93 -4.93 2.13
C VAL A 238 23.50 -5.95 3.19
N PHE A 239 24.25 -7.03 3.35
CA PHE A 239 23.98 -8.06 4.37
C PHE A 239 24.07 -7.51 5.80
N TRP A 240 25.14 -6.78 6.13
CA TRP A 240 25.26 -6.19 7.47
C TRP A 240 24.19 -5.13 7.74
N PHE A 241 23.84 -4.31 6.75
CA PHE A 241 22.76 -3.34 6.91
C PHE A 241 21.41 -4.03 7.17
N PHE A 242 21.15 -5.16 6.50
CA PHE A 242 20.00 -6.01 6.76
C PHE A 242 20.00 -6.57 8.20
N ILE A 243 21.12 -7.15 8.65
CA ILE A 243 21.23 -7.71 10.00
C ILE A 243 21.02 -6.63 11.08
N VAL A 244 21.65 -5.47 10.93
CA VAL A 244 21.48 -4.34 11.87
C VAL A 244 20.03 -3.85 11.87
N SER A 245 19.40 -3.75 10.70
CA SER A 245 17.98 -3.34 10.61
C SER A 245 17.06 -4.37 11.26
N ALA A 246 17.27 -5.66 11.02
CA ALA A 246 16.50 -6.74 11.63
C ALA A 246 16.67 -6.73 13.16
N PHE A 247 17.90 -6.59 13.66
CA PHE A 247 18.17 -6.52 15.08
C PHE A 247 17.52 -5.29 15.74
N TYR A 248 17.58 -4.13 15.09
CA TYR A 248 16.89 -2.93 15.57
C TYR A 248 15.37 -3.14 15.68
N LEU A 249 14.74 -3.77 14.69
CA LEU A 249 13.30 -4.07 14.73
C LEU A 249 12.91 -5.02 15.87
N LEU A 250 13.81 -5.92 16.28
CA LEU A 250 13.58 -6.82 17.43
C LEU A 250 13.69 -6.09 18.77
N LEU A 251 14.57 -5.09 18.86
CA LEU A 251 14.87 -4.38 20.10
C LEU A 251 14.11 -3.06 20.29
N SER A 252 13.57 -2.47 19.22
CA SER A 252 13.02 -1.12 19.26
C SER A 252 11.91 -0.98 20.30
N SER A 253 12.18 -0.17 21.33
CA SER A 253 11.17 0.48 22.14
C SER A 253 10.78 1.76 21.41
N LYS A 254 9.48 1.95 21.13
CA LYS A 254 8.90 3.09 20.40
C LYS A 254 9.28 4.45 21.03
N THR A 255 10.52 4.88 20.81
CA THR A 255 11.15 6.08 21.39
C THR A 255 11.19 7.18 20.33
N SER A 256 11.46 8.42 20.70
CA SER A 256 11.62 9.51 19.73
C SER A 256 12.75 9.25 18.73
N LEU A 257 13.77 8.46 19.10
CA LEU A 257 14.82 7.99 18.20
C LEU A 257 14.30 7.02 17.13
N ASP A 258 13.23 6.26 17.41
CA ASP A 258 12.59 5.38 16.42
C ASP A 258 12.08 6.19 15.24
N LEU A 259 11.45 7.35 15.47
CA LEU A 259 10.93 8.20 14.39
C LEU A 259 12.02 8.63 13.39
N LEU A 260 13.24 8.91 13.88
CA LEU A 260 14.38 9.32 13.05
C LEU A 260 14.93 8.16 12.23
N VAL A 261 15.14 7.01 12.88
CA VAL A 261 15.92 5.89 12.32
C VAL A 261 15.05 4.90 11.54
N ARG A 262 13.75 4.83 11.86
CA ARG A 262 12.82 3.83 11.32
C ARG A 262 12.72 3.80 9.79
N PRO A 263 12.61 4.92 9.05
CA PRO A 263 12.58 4.84 7.58
C PRO A 263 13.81 4.12 7.00
N PHE A 264 14.99 4.37 7.56
CA PHE A 264 16.25 3.73 7.14
C PHE A 264 16.27 2.24 7.50
N VAL A 265 15.81 1.89 8.70
CA VAL A 265 15.69 0.49 9.15
C VAL A 265 14.72 -0.30 8.28
N ILE A 266 13.53 0.26 8.00
CA ILE A 266 12.54 -0.41 7.14
C ILE A 266 13.13 -0.61 5.74
N ALA A 267 13.79 0.41 5.18
CA ALA A 267 14.44 0.28 3.87
C ALA A 267 15.57 -0.75 3.87
N GLY A 268 16.39 -0.76 4.92
CA GLY A 268 17.48 -1.70 5.13
C GLY A 268 17.04 -3.13 5.38
N PHE A 269 15.85 -3.32 5.92
CA PHE A 269 15.25 -4.63 6.11
C PHE A 269 14.62 -5.16 4.80
N ILE A 270 13.74 -4.38 4.17
CA ILE A 270 12.85 -4.90 3.12
C ILE A 270 13.51 -4.96 1.74
N LEU A 271 14.37 -4.01 1.38
CA LEU A 271 14.95 -3.95 0.03
C LEU A 271 15.95 -5.08 -0.22
N PRO A 272 16.83 -5.47 0.74
CA PRO A 272 17.69 -6.63 0.56
C PRO A 272 16.91 -7.93 0.32
N ILE A 273 15.74 -8.10 0.96
CA ILE A 273 14.86 -9.25 0.74
C ILE A 273 14.28 -9.23 -0.69
N CYS A 274 13.75 -8.09 -1.13
CA CYS A 274 13.13 -7.97 -2.46
C CYS A 274 14.15 -8.16 -3.59
N LEU A 275 15.38 -7.67 -3.41
CA LEU A 275 16.40 -7.61 -4.45
C LEU A 275 17.28 -8.88 -4.55
N GLN A 276 16.97 -9.93 -3.78
CA GLN A 276 17.70 -11.20 -3.89
C GLN A 276 17.56 -11.84 -5.27
N ARG A 277 18.58 -12.59 -5.72
CA ARG A 277 18.56 -13.22 -7.06
C ARG A 277 17.62 -14.43 -7.14
N LYS A 278 17.40 -15.14 -6.04
CA LYS A 278 16.57 -16.34 -5.96
C LYS A 278 15.73 -16.25 -4.71
N PHE A 279 14.41 -16.24 -4.87
CA PHE A 279 13.49 -16.55 -3.79
C PHE A 279 13.15 -18.04 -3.88
N LEU A 280 13.00 -18.71 -2.75
CA LEU A 280 12.72 -20.16 -2.69
C LEU A 280 11.29 -20.50 -3.11
N ILE A 281 10.41 -19.49 -3.20
CA ILE A 281 8.99 -19.64 -3.48
C ILE A 281 8.67 -18.82 -4.75
N SER A 282 7.84 -19.35 -5.64
CA SER A 282 7.31 -18.62 -6.79
C SER A 282 5.80 -18.74 -6.80
N VAL A 283 5.09 -17.61 -6.87
CA VAL A 283 3.64 -17.66 -7.06
C VAL A 283 3.36 -18.07 -8.52
N PRO A 284 2.53 -19.10 -8.75
CA PRO A 284 2.16 -19.50 -10.10
C PRO A 284 1.63 -18.32 -10.92
N GLU A 285 2.11 -18.13 -12.15
CA GLU A 285 1.69 -17.00 -13.02
C GLU A 285 0.16 -16.95 -13.23
N LYS A 286 -0.50 -18.12 -13.15
CA LYS A 286 -1.96 -18.26 -13.27
C LYS A 286 -2.72 -17.63 -12.10
N MET A 287 -2.11 -17.52 -10.91
CA MET A 287 -2.76 -16.91 -9.74
C MET A 287 -2.86 -15.39 -9.86
N GLY A 288 -1.91 -14.75 -10.55
CA GLY A 288 -1.91 -13.30 -10.71
C GLY A 288 -1.39 -12.53 -9.49
N ASP A 289 -1.57 -11.20 -9.51
CA ASP A 289 -1.18 -10.30 -8.42
C ASP A 289 -2.35 -10.15 -7.43
N LEU A 290 -2.47 -11.12 -6.52
CA LEU A 290 -3.55 -11.17 -5.52
C LEU A 290 -3.38 -10.13 -4.40
N SER A 291 -2.22 -9.47 -4.31
CA SER A 291 -1.90 -8.60 -3.18
C SER A 291 -2.88 -7.44 -3.06
N TYR A 292 -3.28 -6.86 -4.20
CA TYR A 292 -4.16 -5.69 -4.22
C TYR A 292 -5.62 -6.04 -3.88
N GLY A 293 -6.18 -7.09 -4.47
CA GLY A 293 -7.53 -7.57 -4.17
C GLY A 293 -7.70 -7.92 -2.68
N ILE A 294 -6.73 -8.62 -2.08
CA ILE A 294 -6.71 -8.91 -0.64
C ILE A 294 -6.66 -7.60 0.16
N TYR A 295 -5.73 -6.70 -0.19
CA TYR A 295 -5.54 -5.45 0.54
C TYR A 295 -6.77 -4.55 0.51
N VAL A 296 -7.49 -4.43 -0.61
CA VAL A 296 -8.62 -3.49 -0.67
C VAL A 296 -9.88 -4.07 -0.02
N THR A 297 -10.06 -5.39 0.01
CA THR A 297 -11.30 -6.04 0.49
C THR A 297 -11.26 -6.52 1.93
N HIS A 298 -10.08 -6.71 2.54
CA HIS A 298 -9.98 -7.34 3.86
C HIS A 298 -10.72 -6.62 4.98
N PHE A 299 -10.56 -5.30 5.09
CA PHE A 299 -11.10 -4.55 6.23
C PHE A 299 -12.64 -4.66 6.32
N PRO A 300 -13.41 -4.31 5.27
CA PRO A 300 -14.87 -4.43 5.32
C PRO A 300 -15.35 -5.87 5.39
N LEU A 301 -14.61 -6.83 4.83
CA LEU A 301 -14.95 -8.25 4.95
C LEU A 301 -14.81 -8.73 6.40
N VAL A 302 -13.70 -8.39 7.08
CA VAL A 302 -13.49 -8.76 8.49
C VAL A 302 -14.57 -8.13 9.36
N GLN A 303 -14.87 -6.83 9.17
CA GLN A 303 -15.96 -6.15 9.87
C GLN A 303 -17.32 -6.85 9.63
N LEU A 304 -17.62 -7.22 8.38
CA LEU A 304 -18.86 -7.94 8.05
C LEU A 304 -18.95 -9.27 8.80
N LEU A 305 -17.89 -10.08 8.78
CA LEU A 305 -17.86 -11.38 9.46
C LEU A 305 -17.97 -11.24 10.99
N ILE A 306 -17.42 -10.17 11.57
CA ILE A 306 -17.61 -9.84 12.98
C ILE A 306 -19.07 -9.46 13.25
N ALA A 307 -19.65 -8.58 12.43
CA ALA A 307 -21.01 -8.09 12.60
C ALA A 307 -22.07 -9.20 12.51
N VAL A 308 -21.86 -10.22 11.66
CA VAL A 308 -22.75 -11.38 11.58
C VAL A 308 -22.46 -12.48 12.61
N GLY A 309 -21.54 -12.22 13.56
CA GLY A 309 -21.23 -13.13 14.68
C GLY A 309 -20.35 -14.34 14.31
N LEU A 310 -19.77 -14.41 13.11
CA LEU A 310 -18.92 -15.55 12.71
C LEU A 310 -17.60 -15.61 13.47
N TYR A 311 -17.16 -14.49 14.03
CA TYR A 311 -16.00 -14.40 14.91
C TYR A 311 -16.27 -14.79 16.37
N ASN A 312 -17.51 -15.16 16.73
CA ASN A 312 -17.80 -15.81 18.03
C ASN A 312 -16.96 -17.08 18.21
N SER A 313 -16.64 -17.76 17.11
CA SER A 313 -15.54 -18.73 17.03
C SER A 313 -14.39 -18.11 16.24
N PHE A 314 -13.29 -17.77 16.92
CA PHE A 314 -12.15 -17.13 16.29
C PHE A 314 -11.64 -17.90 15.06
N TRP A 315 -11.49 -19.22 15.18
CA TRP A 315 -10.97 -20.07 14.09
C TRP A 315 -11.93 -20.15 12.91
N LEU A 316 -13.24 -20.12 13.15
CA LEU A 316 -14.23 -20.08 12.07
C LEU A 316 -14.13 -18.77 11.29
N GLY A 317 -14.20 -17.63 11.98
CA GLY A 317 -14.07 -16.31 11.37
C GLY A 317 -12.73 -16.13 10.66
N PHE A 318 -11.65 -16.62 11.25
CA PHE A 318 -10.29 -16.62 10.66
C PHE A 318 -10.24 -17.41 9.35
N CYS A 319 -10.65 -18.68 9.35
CA CYS A 319 -10.64 -19.52 8.16
C CYS A 319 -11.53 -18.96 7.05
N LEU A 320 -12.73 -18.47 7.40
CA LEU A 320 -13.65 -17.84 6.45
C LEU A 320 -13.07 -16.56 5.86
N THR A 321 -12.36 -15.75 6.65
CA THR A 321 -11.69 -14.53 6.17
C THR A 321 -10.66 -14.85 5.10
N PHE A 322 -9.70 -15.73 5.38
CA PHE A 322 -8.64 -16.04 4.41
C PHE A 322 -9.17 -16.75 3.18
N THR A 323 -10.13 -17.66 3.34
CA THR A 323 -10.77 -18.35 2.21
C THR A 323 -11.51 -17.36 1.32
N SER A 324 -12.32 -16.49 1.91
CA SER A 324 -13.09 -15.48 1.17
C SER A 324 -12.17 -14.46 0.52
N LEU A 325 -11.11 -14.00 1.18
CA LEU A 325 -10.14 -13.06 0.59
C LEU A 325 -9.42 -13.66 -0.60
N PHE A 326 -9.03 -14.92 -0.52
CA PHE A 326 -8.38 -15.59 -1.63
C PHE A 326 -9.32 -15.72 -2.84
N ILE A 327 -10.57 -16.13 -2.61
CA ILE A 327 -11.60 -16.23 -3.66
C ILE A 327 -11.89 -14.86 -4.27
N LEU A 328 -12.19 -13.85 -3.45
CA LEU A 328 -12.53 -12.50 -3.91
C LEU A 328 -11.36 -11.86 -4.68
N SER A 329 -10.13 -12.02 -4.19
CA SER A 329 -8.95 -11.49 -4.88
C SER A 329 -8.66 -12.22 -6.19
N PHE A 330 -8.86 -13.55 -6.23
CA PHE A 330 -8.72 -14.31 -7.47
C PHE A 330 -9.75 -13.87 -8.51
N ILE A 331 -11.01 -13.68 -8.10
CA ILE A 331 -12.09 -13.19 -8.96
C ILE A 331 -11.80 -11.76 -9.43
N SER A 332 -11.44 -10.84 -8.52
CA SER A 332 -11.17 -9.45 -8.85
C SER A 332 -10.00 -9.32 -9.82
N TRP A 333 -8.95 -10.11 -9.62
CA TRP A 333 -7.81 -10.12 -10.51
C TRP A 333 -8.23 -10.49 -11.93
N HIS A 334 -9.00 -11.56 -12.10
CA HIS A 334 -9.35 -12.09 -13.41
C HIS A 334 -10.43 -11.27 -14.13
N LEU A 335 -11.38 -10.70 -13.39
CA LEU A 335 -12.52 -9.99 -13.97
C LEU A 335 -12.34 -8.47 -14.07
N ILE A 336 -11.50 -7.88 -13.21
CA ILE A 336 -11.39 -6.41 -13.10
C ILE A 336 -9.97 -5.96 -13.39
N GLU A 337 -9.00 -6.40 -12.61
CA GLU A 337 -7.65 -5.83 -12.61
C GLU A 337 -6.86 -6.23 -13.87
N LYS A 338 -6.84 -7.52 -14.21
CA LYS A 338 -6.13 -8.03 -15.40
C LYS A 338 -6.72 -7.47 -16.70
N PRO A 339 -8.05 -7.41 -16.91
CA PRO A 339 -8.63 -6.72 -18.06
C PRO A 339 -8.27 -5.23 -18.12
N ALA A 340 -8.35 -4.50 -17.00
CA ALA A 340 -7.97 -3.09 -16.92
C ALA A 340 -6.51 -2.85 -17.32
N LEU A 341 -5.59 -3.70 -16.83
CA LEU A 341 -4.18 -3.64 -17.21
C LEU A 341 -3.94 -3.99 -18.68
N ARG A 342 -4.69 -4.93 -19.25
CA ARG A 342 -4.63 -5.27 -20.68
C ARG A 342 -5.10 -4.09 -21.54
N PHE A 343 -6.19 -3.45 -21.15
CA PHE A 343 -6.70 -2.24 -21.80
C PHE A 343 -5.69 -1.09 -21.75
N ALA A 344 -5.06 -0.87 -20.59
CA ALA A 344 -4.01 0.14 -20.47
C ALA A 344 -2.83 -0.10 -21.43
N LYS A 345 -2.43 -1.36 -21.60
CA LYS A 345 -1.36 -1.75 -22.53
C LYS A 345 -1.75 -1.55 -24.00
N SER A 346 -2.98 -1.87 -24.40
CA SER A 346 -3.44 -1.72 -25.78
C SER A 346 -3.66 -0.26 -26.18
N ALA A 347 -4.28 0.54 -25.30
CA ALA A 347 -4.45 1.99 -25.52
C ALA A 347 -3.10 2.71 -25.72
N GLY A 348 -2.04 2.22 -25.07
CA GLY A 348 -0.67 2.72 -25.24
C GLY A 348 0.04 2.30 -26.52
N LYS A 349 -0.48 1.32 -27.28
CA LYS A 349 0.06 0.89 -28.59
C LYS A 349 -0.63 1.61 -29.75
N ASN A 350 -1.94 1.84 -29.65
CA ASN A 350 -2.73 2.47 -30.73
C ASN A 350 -2.39 3.94 -31.01
N LYS A 351 -1.68 4.62 -30.10
CA LYS A 351 -1.15 5.98 -30.34
C LYS A 351 0.17 6.02 -31.12
N VAL A 352 0.89 4.91 -31.25
CA VAL A 352 2.15 4.85 -32.02
C VAL A 352 1.88 4.67 -33.52
N VAL A 353 0.72 4.14 -33.90
CA VAL A 353 0.36 3.85 -35.31
C VAL A 353 -0.36 5.01 -36.00
N ARG A 354 -0.89 5.99 -35.26
CA ARG A 354 -1.60 7.16 -35.84
C ARG A 354 -0.74 8.42 -35.93
N GLY A 355 0.58 8.26 -35.98
CA GLY A 355 1.56 9.35 -36.06
C GLY A 355 2.60 9.11 -37.14
N VAL A 356 2.16 8.65 -38.31
CA VAL A 356 2.91 8.68 -39.57
C VAL A 356 2.08 9.47 -40.56
#